data_AF-A0A7K7T3M3-F1
#
_entry.id   AF-A0A7K7T3M3-F1
#
_cell.length_a   1.000
_cell.length_b   1.000
_cell.length_c   1.000
_cell.angle_alpha   90.00
_cell.angle_beta   90.00
_cell.angle_gamma   90.00
#
_symmetry.space_group_name_H-M   'P 1'
#
loop_
_entity.id
_entity.type
_entity.pdbx_description
1 polymer ?
#
loop_
_entity_poly.entity_id
_entity_poly.type
_entity_poly.pdbx_seq_one_letter_code
_entity_poly.pdbx_strand_id
1 'polypeptide(L)'
;KAVASLPEDMRPGPDLYGVPWEIVICAGLVGAVTILLFLHRSYQSVRREKQLASKIAELIDEKCKILEKLSLCKKEFEDLELSLKDGNIIKESTDASFFEEMHEKLNKSNLELNQEIENLEKELEEEKSKLSENDTLVAEVQERLESLENEEKSIQSQVDEAKSTLKVYQINTERLRTSLQDAVDENSHLQESEKQLLQEAEGWGERFSELNEQTKMFESSKADVEDVLKNKESQIKSLTQYILNMKDWSSAIREDDDSEDNHWDTDIKGETENGEHLDDEQKRTVKKLIYAAKLNACLKTMEAERDQMYSKLSDENKAKGELTERIESLQSEQASLKSENERFESEVQKLQQKLKVMTELYQENEMKLHRKLTVEERERLQKEEKLSKVDEKINHAAEELNSYRERAKDLEEELERTIRSYENQITSHEKKAHDNWLTARAAERHLNDIKKENAHNRQKLTEAEFKLELLEKDPYALDVPIRPFGREHSPYGPSPMGRPSSETRAFLSPPTLLEGPLRLSPMLPGGGGGRGSRGPSAMYEAGSERGELSSDRLTDPHRPPSDTGSLSPPWDRERRIMLPPPGEPYTDPVLPPRRQERFFPNPPNTGRLSGPAELRTYGMQSFDKTGG
;
A
#
# COMPACT_ATOMS: atom_id res chain seq x y z
N LYS A 1 5.86 26.52 44.00
CA LYS A 1 6.53 27.78 44.41
C LYS A 1 7.39 27.64 45.69
N ALA A 2 7.98 26.46 45.98
CA ALA A 2 8.92 26.26 47.10
C ALA A 2 10.37 25.97 46.65
N VAL A 3 10.61 25.79 45.34
CA VAL A 3 11.93 25.46 44.76
C VAL A 3 12.72 26.72 44.34
N ALA A 4 12.06 27.88 44.31
CA ALA A 4 12.66 29.14 43.86
C ALA A 4 13.44 29.91 44.95
N SER A 5 13.46 29.42 46.20
CA SER A 5 14.05 30.11 47.37
C SER A 5 15.27 29.40 47.97
N LEU A 6 15.93 28.50 47.23
CA LEU A 6 17.15 27.80 47.68
C LEU A 6 18.42 28.42 47.04
N PRO A 7 19.57 28.45 47.77
CA PRO A 7 20.85 28.98 47.29
C PRO A 7 21.33 28.31 46.00
N GLU A 8 22.05 29.04 45.14
CA GLU A 8 22.46 28.60 43.79
C GLU A 8 23.23 27.26 43.75
N ASP A 9 23.93 26.89 44.82
CA ASP A 9 24.70 25.63 44.92
C ASP A 9 23.87 24.37 45.24
N MET A 10 22.59 24.52 45.61
CA MET A 10 21.70 23.39 45.96
C MET A 10 20.54 23.20 44.98
N ARG A 11 20.59 23.86 43.82
CA ARG A 11 19.65 23.58 42.72
C ARG A 11 20.09 22.28 42.02
N PRO A 12 19.25 21.24 41.96
CA PRO A 12 19.52 20.11 41.09
C PRO A 12 19.67 20.64 39.66
N GLY A 13 20.81 20.34 39.03
CA GLY A 13 20.97 20.56 37.59
C GLY A 13 19.87 19.81 36.81
N PRO A 14 19.62 20.18 35.53
CA PRO A 14 18.56 19.57 34.73
C PRO A 14 18.70 18.05 34.57
N ASP A 15 19.90 17.50 34.78
CA ASP A 15 20.20 16.07 34.64
C ASP A 15 21.05 15.55 35.81
N LEU A 16 20.80 14.30 36.22
CA LEU A 16 21.67 13.55 37.14
C LEU A 16 22.61 12.69 36.29
N TYR A 17 23.91 13.00 36.23
CA TYR A 17 24.90 12.28 35.39
C TYR A 17 24.47 12.12 33.91
N GLY A 18 23.80 13.13 33.34
CA GLY A 18 23.35 13.12 31.93
C GLY A 18 22.04 12.35 31.67
N VAL A 19 21.32 11.95 32.73
CA VAL A 19 20.01 11.32 32.63
C VAL A 19 18.92 12.29 33.16
N PRO A 20 17.84 12.53 32.39
CA PRO A 20 16.71 13.35 32.83
C PRO A 20 16.09 12.85 34.14
N TRP A 21 15.79 13.77 35.07
CA TRP A 21 15.22 13.43 36.39
C TRP A 21 13.91 12.62 36.32
N GLU A 22 13.13 12.78 35.26
CA GLU A 22 11.89 12.04 35.03
C GLU A 22 12.14 10.53 34.94
N ILE A 23 13.23 10.11 34.28
CA ILE A 23 13.60 8.70 34.15
C ILE A 23 14.07 8.14 35.49
N VAL A 24 14.83 8.93 36.25
CA VAL A 24 15.33 8.54 37.58
C VAL A 24 14.16 8.35 38.57
N ILE A 25 13.19 9.27 38.54
CA ILE A 25 11.97 9.18 39.38
C ILE A 25 11.12 7.98 38.96
N CYS A 26 10.91 7.76 37.65
CA CYS A 26 10.17 6.60 37.15
C CYS A 26 10.85 5.27 37.53
N ALA A 27 12.17 5.16 37.37
CA ALA A 27 12.93 3.96 37.77
C ALA A 27 12.86 3.72 39.29
N GLY A 28 12.96 4.77 40.09
CA GLY A 28 12.80 4.70 41.55
C GLY A 28 11.41 4.23 41.98
N LEU A 29 10.35 4.73 41.33
CA LEU A 29 8.97 4.32 41.59
C LEU A 29 8.73 2.86 41.22
N VAL A 30 9.22 2.41 40.06
CA VAL A 30 9.13 1.00 39.65
C VAL A 30 9.89 0.08 40.62
N GLY A 31 11.08 0.49 41.06
CA GLY A 31 11.85 -0.20 42.10
C GLY A 31 11.10 -0.30 43.43
N ALA A 32 10.45 0.77 43.88
CA ALA A 32 9.65 0.75 45.11
C ALA A 32 8.43 -0.18 45.01
N VAL A 33 7.72 -0.16 43.88
CA VAL A 33 6.54 -1.02 43.65
C VAL A 33 6.93 -2.50 43.62
N THR A 34 8.03 -2.84 42.95
CA THR A 34 8.53 -4.23 42.90
C THR A 34 8.91 -4.76 44.28
N ILE A 35 9.56 -3.96 45.13
CA ILE A 35 9.87 -4.33 46.52
C ILE A 35 8.59 -4.52 47.34
N LEU A 36 7.60 -3.62 47.20
CA LEU A 36 6.31 -3.74 47.90
C LEU A 36 5.54 -5.00 47.49
N LEU A 37 5.53 -5.35 46.19
CA LEU A 37 4.91 -6.59 45.71
C LEU A 37 5.63 -7.83 46.26
N PHE A 38 6.96 -7.80 46.34
CA PHE A 38 7.75 -8.89 46.89
C PHE A 38 7.49 -9.09 48.39
N LEU A 39 7.41 -8.00 49.16
CA LEU A 39 7.05 -8.01 50.58
C LEU A 39 5.60 -8.48 50.82
N HIS A 40 4.67 -8.08 49.96
CA HIS A 40 3.29 -8.55 50.03
C HIS A 40 3.20 -10.07 49.77
N ARG A 41 3.91 -10.57 48.75
CA ARG A 41 3.94 -11.99 48.41
C ARG A 41 4.59 -12.83 49.52
N SER A 42 5.67 -12.35 50.13
CA SER A 42 6.32 -13.04 51.24
C SER A 42 5.46 -13.03 52.52
N TYR A 43 4.80 -11.92 52.85
CA TYR A 43 3.84 -11.84 53.95
C TYR A 43 2.66 -12.81 53.75
N GLN A 44 2.12 -12.88 52.53
CA GLN A 44 1.01 -13.77 52.20
C GLN A 44 1.43 -15.24 52.26
N SER A 45 2.67 -15.57 51.87
CA SER A 45 3.25 -16.91 52.01
C SER A 45 3.35 -17.33 53.49
N VAL A 46 3.95 -16.48 54.33
CA VAL A 46 4.09 -16.76 55.77
C VAL A 46 2.73 -16.87 56.47
N ARG A 47 1.73 -16.08 56.04
CA ARG A 47 0.36 -16.18 56.57
C ARG A 47 -0.29 -17.52 56.19
N ARG A 48 -0.10 -18.00 54.96
CA ARG A 48 -0.59 -19.32 54.53
C ARG A 48 0.12 -20.46 55.26
N GLU A 49 1.43 -20.37 55.45
CA GLU A 49 2.20 -21.35 56.22
C GLU A 49 1.71 -21.43 57.68
N LYS A 50 1.45 -20.29 58.33
CA LYS A 50 0.88 -20.27 59.69
C LYS A 50 -0.51 -20.91 59.77
N GLN A 51 -1.36 -20.69 58.77
CA GLN A 51 -2.68 -21.31 58.69
C GLN A 51 -2.63 -22.82 58.42
N LEU A 52 -1.66 -23.28 57.63
CA LEU A 52 -1.42 -24.70 57.41
C LEU A 52 -0.85 -25.37 58.67
N ALA A 53 0.10 -24.73 59.34
CA ALA A 53 0.68 -25.23 60.59
C ALA A 53 -0.38 -25.37 61.70
N SER A 54 -1.32 -24.42 61.82
CA SER A 54 -2.40 -24.53 62.82
C SER A 54 -3.36 -25.68 62.49
N LYS A 55 -3.72 -25.87 61.21
CA LYS A 55 -4.57 -27.00 60.78
C LYS A 55 -3.88 -28.35 60.98
N ILE A 56 -2.58 -28.43 60.72
CA ILE A 56 -1.80 -29.65 60.96
C ILE A 56 -1.72 -29.95 62.46
N ALA A 57 -1.53 -28.94 63.31
CA ALA A 57 -1.52 -29.12 64.76
C ALA A 57 -2.88 -29.58 65.30
N GLU A 58 -3.98 -29.02 64.81
CA GLU A 58 -5.35 -29.44 65.17
C GLU A 58 -5.63 -30.89 64.75
N LEU A 59 -5.27 -31.26 63.52
CA LEU A 59 -5.39 -32.65 63.05
C LEU A 59 -4.52 -33.64 63.84
N ILE A 60 -3.32 -33.22 64.27
CA ILE A 60 -2.46 -34.07 65.12
C ILE A 60 -3.11 -34.27 66.50
N ASP A 61 -3.67 -33.21 67.11
CA ASP A 61 -4.37 -33.29 68.39
C ASP A 61 -5.62 -34.19 68.31
N GLU A 62 -6.39 -34.09 67.23
CA GLU A 62 -7.51 -34.99 66.95
C GLU A 62 -7.07 -36.44 66.76
N LYS A 63 -5.99 -36.70 66.01
CA LYS A 63 -5.43 -38.05 65.84
C LYS A 63 -4.94 -38.62 67.18
N CYS A 64 -4.32 -37.80 68.03
CA CYS A 64 -3.91 -38.20 69.37
C CYS A 64 -5.12 -38.53 70.27
N LYS A 65 -6.19 -37.72 70.25
CA LYS A 65 -7.43 -38.00 71.00
C LYS A 65 -8.12 -39.27 70.52
N ILE A 66 -8.13 -39.54 69.21
CA ILE A 66 -8.68 -40.78 68.65
C ILE A 66 -7.83 -41.98 69.07
N LEU A 67 -6.50 -41.86 69.05
CA LEU A 67 -5.59 -42.90 69.53
C LEU A 67 -5.77 -43.20 71.02
N GLU A 68 -5.98 -42.17 71.84
CA GLU A 68 -6.26 -42.32 73.27
C GLU A 68 -7.59 -43.04 73.49
N LYS A 69 -8.66 -42.64 72.78
CA LYS A 69 -9.96 -43.34 72.80
C LYS A 69 -9.85 -44.79 72.33
N LEU A 70 -9.08 -45.05 71.27
CA LEU A 70 -8.84 -46.40 70.76
C LEU A 70 -8.08 -47.25 71.80
N SER A 71 -7.12 -46.65 72.50
CA SER A 71 -6.38 -47.33 73.57
C SER A 71 -7.26 -47.65 74.78
N LEU A 72 -8.21 -46.77 75.10
CA LEU A 72 -9.16 -46.95 76.19
C LEU A 72 -10.17 -48.05 75.84
N CYS A 73 -10.72 -48.01 74.63
CA CYS A 73 -11.58 -49.06 74.10
C CYS A 73 -10.86 -50.43 74.02
N LYS A 74 -9.56 -50.44 73.71
CA LYS A 74 -8.75 -51.67 73.70
C LYS A 74 -8.55 -52.23 75.11
N LYS A 75 -8.33 -51.38 76.12
CA LYS A 75 -8.25 -51.81 77.52
C LYS A 75 -9.59 -52.35 78.01
N GLU A 76 -10.70 -51.70 77.68
CA GLU A 76 -12.02 -52.21 78.00
C GLU A 76 -12.31 -53.56 77.32
N PHE A 77 -11.81 -53.76 76.10
CA PHE A 77 -11.92 -55.04 75.40
C PHE A 77 -11.06 -56.13 76.05
N GLU A 78 -9.83 -55.83 76.47
CA GLU A 78 -8.97 -56.76 77.21
C GLU A 78 -9.54 -57.07 78.61
N ASP A 79 -10.11 -56.09 79.32
CA ASP A 79 -10.81 -56.29 80.60
C ASP A 79 -12.09 -57.13 80.44
N LEU A 80 -12.85 -56.93 79.36
CA LEU A 80 -14.02 -57.76 79.01
C LEU A 80 -13.60 -59.17 78.58
N GLU A 81 -12.48 -59.34 77.88
CA GLU A 81 -11.95 -60.65 77.51
C GLU A 81 -11.44 -61.43 78.74
N LEU A 82 -10.87 -60.74 79.72
CA LEU A 82 -10.52 -61.32 81.03
C LEU A 82 -11.78 -61.65 81.85
N SER A 83 -12.79 -60.79 81.84
CA SER A 83 -14.10 -61.04 82.45
C SER A 83 -14.83 -62.23 81.82
N LEU A 84 -14.68 -62.44 80.51
CA LEU A 84 -15.29 -63.57 79.79
C LEU A 84 -14.57 -64.89 80.07
N LYS A 85 -13.26 -64.85 80.35
CA LYS A 85 -12.46 -66.03 80.71
C LYS A 85 -12.70 -66.52 82.15
N ASP A 86 -13.11 -65.65 83.08
CA ASP A 86 -13.42 -66.00 84.48
C ASP A 86 -14.94 -66.15 84.79
N GLY A 87 -15.81 -65.95 83.80
CA GLY A 87 -17.26 -65.96 83.98
C GLY A 87 -17.98 -67.02 83.15
N ASN A 88 -17.59 -68.30 83.27
CA ASN A 88 -18.43 -69.39 82.74
C ASN A 88 -19.20 -70.07 83.88
N ILE A 89 -20.49 -70.28 83.60
CA ILE A 89 -21.47 -71.13 84.30
C ILE A 89 -22.43 -70.37 85.26
N ILE A 90 -23.71 -70.51 84.89
CA ILE A 90 -24.97 -70.37 85.64
C ILE A 90 -25.63 -68.97 85.63
N LYS A 91 -26.58 -68.77 84.71
CA LYS A 91 -27.99 -68.40 85.01
C LYS A 91 -28.88 -68.31 83.76
N GLU A 92 -29.09 -69.48 83.16
CA GLU A 92 -30.20 -69.75 82.26
C GLU A 92 -31.51 -69.78 83.06
N SER A 93 -32.26 -68.67 83.07
CA SER A 93 -33.74 -68.61 83.29
C SER A 93 -34.32 -67.20 83.44
N THR A 94 -33.50 -66.15 83.38
CA THR A 94 -33.91 -64.76 83.06
C THR A 94 -33.35 -64.29 81.72
N ASP A 95 -32.97 -65.23 80.87
CA ASP A 95 -32.31 -64.97 79.59
C ASP A 95 -33.30 -64.78 78.45
N ALA A 96 -34.40 -65.53 78.39
CA ALA A 96 -35.35 -65.41 77.29
C ALA A 96 -35.94 -63.99 77.14
N SER A 97 -36.36 -63.34 78.23
CA SER A 97 -36.90 -61.97 78.19
C SER A 97 -35.83 -60.90 77.96
N PHE A 98 -34.60 -61.12 78.45
CA PHE A 98 -33.48 -60.20 78.24
C PHE A 98 -32.94 -60.29 76.80
N PHE A 99 -32.80 -61.49 76.24
CA PHE A 99 -32.46 -61.71 74.84
C PHE A 99 -33.57 -61.21 73.91
N GLU A 100 -34.85 -61.33 74.27
CA GLU A 100 -35.96 -60.80 73.49
C GLU A 100 -36.01 -59.27 73.51
N GLU A 101 -35.81 -58.62 74.67
CA GLU A 101 -35.68 -57.16 74.76
C GLU A 101 -34.44 -56.64 74.01
N MET A 102 -33.32 -57.37 74.07
CA MET A 102 -32.12 -57.08 73.28
C MET A 102 -32.37 -57.26 71.78
N HIS A 103 -33.11 -58.27 71.37
CA HIS A 103 -33.46 -58.52 69.97
C HIS A 103 -34.43 -57.44 69.44
N GLU A 104 -35.39 -56.99 70.25
CA GLU A 104 -36.26 -55.86 69.91
C GLU A 104 -35.48 -54.53 69.81
N LYS A 105 -34.58 -54.25 70.76
CA LYS A 105 -33.72 -53.05 70.71
C LYS A 105 -32.79 -53.08 69.50
N LEU A 106 -32.20 -54.24 69.21
CA LEU A 106 -31.35 -54.43 68.05
C LEU A 106 -32.15 -54.27 66.74
N ASN A 107 -33.38 -54.78 66.69
CA ASN A 107 -34.26 -54.59 65.52
C ASN A 107 -34.67 -53.13 65.33
N LYS A 108 -34.96 -52.41 66.42
CA LYS A 108 -35.22 -50.97 66.38
C LYS A 108 -34.00 -50.20 65.89
N SER A 109 -32.80 -50.48 66.41
CA SER A 109 -31.58 -49.83 65.94
C SER A 109 -31.22 -50.22 64.50
N ASN A 110 -31.50 -51.46 64.08
CA ASN A 110 -31.34 -51.88 62.68
C ASN A 110 -32.30 -51.13 61.77
N LEU A 111 -33.56 -50.92 62.19
CA LEU A 111 -34.53 -50.14 61.43
C LEU A 111 -34.08 -48.68 61.30
N GLU A 112 -33.62 -48.07 62.40
CA GLU A 112 -33.09 -46.70 62.43
C GLU A 112 -31.84 -46.57 61.55
N LEU A 113 -30.88 -47.49 61.65
CA LEU A 113 -29.68 -47.52 60.80
C LEU A 113 -30.04 -47.72 59.33
N ASN A 114 -31.00 -48.60 59.00
CA ASN A 114 -31.45 -48.78 57.62
C ASN A 114 -32.12 -47.51 57.07
N GLN A 115 -32.89 -46.79 57.88
CA GLN A 115 -33.45 -45.50 57.48
C GLN A 115 -32.36 -44.43 57.28
N GLU A 116 -31.33 -44.41 58.12
CA GLU A 116 -30.19 -43.50 57.97
C GLU A 116 -29.36 -43.83 56.73
N ILE A 117 -29.14 -45.12 56.43
CA ILE A 117 -28.52 -45.59 55.18
C ILE A 117 -29.36 -45.12 53.97
N GLU A 118 -30.67 -45.30 53.99
CA GLU A 118 -31.54 -44.87 52.88
C GLU A 118 -31.53 -43.34 52.69
N ASN A 119 -31.42 -42.57 53.78
CA ASN A 119 -31.28 -41.12 53.71
C ASN A 119 -29.90 -40.70 53.15
N LEU A 120 -28.81 -41.32 53.60
CA LEU A 120 -27.46 -41.07 53.08
C LEU A 120 -27.33 -41.48 51.60
N GLU A 121 -28.00 -42.54 51.18
CA GLU A 121 -28.07 -42.94 49.77
C GLU A 121 -28.77 -41.88 48.91
N LYS A 122 -29.87 -41.28 49.41
CA LYS A 122 -30.55 -40.15 48.74
C LYS A 122 -29.65 -38.93 48.66
N GLU A 123 -28.99 -38.54 49.75
CA GLU A 123 -28.04 -37.41 49.75
C GLU A 123 -26.87 -37.65 48.80
N LEU A 124 -26.34 -38.88 48.74
CA LEU A 124 -25.28 -39.24 47.81
C LEU A 124 -25.73 -39.11 46.35
N GLU A 125 -26.96 -39.54 46.04
CA GLU A 125 -27.50 -39.43 44.68
C GLU A 125 -27.78 -37.98 44.29
N GLU A 126 -28.25 -37.15 45.23
CA GLU A 126 -28.37 -35.71 45.06
C GLU A 126 -27.01 -35.05 44.82
N GLU A 127 -25.98 -35.38 45.60
CA GLU A 127 -24.62 -34.84 45.39
C GLU A 127 -24.02 -35.30 44.06
N LYS A 128 -24.23 -36.55 43.64
CA LYS A 128 -23.83 -37.00 42.29
C LYS A 128 -24.53 -36.20 41.20
N SER A 129 -25.82 -35.89 41.36
CA SER A 129 -26.55 -35.08 40.38
C SER A 129 -25.97 -33.66 40.29
N LYS A 130 -25.67 -33.01 41.43
CA LYS A 130 -24.99 -31.70 41.46
C LYS A 130 -23.57 -31.74 40.88
N LEU A 131 -22.83 -32.82 41.13
CA LEU A 131 -21.49 -33.00 40.56
C LEU A 131 -21.57 -33.10 39.04
N SER A 132 -22.55 -33.84 38.51
CA SER A 132 -22.79 -33.90 37.07
C SER A 132 -23.20 -32.56 36.47
N GLU A 133 -24.03 -31.77 37.15
CA GLU A 133 -24.37 -30.40 36.72
C GLU A 133 -23.13 -29.49 36.74
N ASN A 134 -22.31 -29.56 37.78
CA ASN A 134 -21.05 -28.82 37.85
C ASN A 134 -20.08 -29.22 36.73
N ASP A 135 -19.98 -30.50 36.38
CA ASP A 135 -19.16 -30.97 35.26
C ASP A 135 -19.64 -30.36 33.92
N THR A 136 -20.95 -30.25 33.72
CA THR A 136 -21.49 -29.57 32.52
C THR A 136 -21.16 -28.07 32.50
N LEU A 137 -21.25 -27.39 33.64
CA LEU A 137 -20.89 -25.96 33.75
C LEU A 137 -19.38 -25.76 33.53
N VAL A 138 -18.54 -26.67 34.02
CA VAL A 138 -17.09 -26.61 33.81
C VAL A 138 -16.77 -26.78 32.32
N ALA A 139 -17.43 -27.72 31.63
CA ALA A 139 -17.27 -27.88 30.18
C ALA A 139 -17.69 -26.63 29.41
N GLU A 140 -18.83 -26.02 29.76
CA GLU A 140 -19.30 -24.78 29.12
C GLU A 140 -18.35 -23.61 29.36
N VAL A 141 -17.84 -23.44 30.59
CA VAL A 141 -16.84 -22.41 30.92
C VAL A 141 -15.55 -22.64 30.14
N GLN A 142 -15.12 -23.89 29.98
CA GLN A 142 -13.92 -24.24 29.22
C GLN A 142 -14.08 -23.94 27.73
N GLU A 143 -15.22 -24.27 27.13
CA GLU A 143 -15.54 -23.92 25.74
C GLU A 143 -15.54 -22.39 25.54
N ARG A 144 -16.13 -21.64 26.47
CA ARG A 144 -16.10 -20.17 26.43
C ARG A 144 -14.67 -19.63 26.56
N LEU A 145 -13.84 -20.21 27.44
CA LEU A 145 -12.43 -19.84 27.58
C LEU A 145 -11.65 -20.08 26.29
N GLU A 146 -11.83 -21.22 25.65
CA GLU A 146 -11.21 -21.54 24.36
C GLU A 146 -11.68 -20.58 23.25
N SER A 147 -12.97 -20.23 23.23
CA SER A 147 -13.51 -19.25 22.28
C SER A 147 -12.88 -17.86 22.45
N LEU A 148 -12.73 -17.40 23.70
CA LEU A 148 -12.12 -16.11 24.02
C LEU A 148 -10.61 -16.11 23.73
N GLU A 149 -9.91 -17.22 23.96
CA GLU A 149 -8.49 -17.34 23.61
C GLU A 149 -8.28 -17.26 22.09
N ASN A 150 -9.20 -17.84 21.31
CA ASN A 150 -9.17 -17.74 19.86
C ASN A 150 -9.48 -16.31 19.38
N GLU A 151 -10.41 -15.61 20.04
CA GLU A 151 -10.70 -14.20 19.78
C GLU A 151 -9.50 -13.31 20.13
N GLU A 152 -8.81 -13.54 21.25
CA GLU A 152 -7.59 -12.84 21.63
C GLU A 152 -6.49 -13.03 20.58
N LYS A 153 -6.28 -14.26 20.09
CA LYS A 153 -5.31 -14.54 19.01
C LYS A 153 -5.68 -13.81 17.72
N SER A 154 -6.97 -13.74 17.39
CA SER A 154 -7.47 -12.99 16.23
C SER A 154 -7.31 -11.48 16.38
N ILE A 155 -7.57 -10.92 17.56
CA ILE A 155 -7.36 -9.49 17.83
C ILE A 155 -5.87 -9.18 17.78
N GLN A 156 -5.03 -10.06 18.33
CA GLN A 156 -3.58 -9.90 18.30
C GLN A 156 -3.04 -9.88 16.86
N SER A 157 -3.53 -10.74 15.97
CA SER A 157 -3.14 -10.72 14.55
C SER A 157 -3.60 -9.43 13.85
N GLN A 158 -4.83 -8.95 14.10
CA GLN A 158 -5.31 -7.67 13.59
C GLN A 158 -4.48 -6.48 14.11
N VAL A 159 -4.08 -6.51 15.38
CA VAL A 159 -3.21 -5.48 15.98
C VAL A 159 -1.85 -5.46 15.30
N ASP A 160 -1.27 -6.62 14.99
CA ASP A 160 0.03 -6.68 14.32
C ASP A 160 -0.05 -6.28 12.84
N GLU A 161 -1.16 -6.58 12.16
CA GLU A 161 -1.47 -6.04 10.84
C GLU A 161 -1.62 -4.51 10.87
N ALA A 162 -2.39 -3.97 11.82
CA ALA A 162 -2.57 -2.52 12.01
C ALA A 162 -1.23 -1.82 12.34
N LYS A 163 -0.36 -2.43 13.14
CA LYS A 163 1.00 -1.89 13.38
C LYS A 163 1.83 -1.87 12.10
N SER A 164 1.70 -2.88 11.25
CA SER A 164 2.44 -2.92 9.98
C SER A 164 1.98 -1.83 9.02
N THR A 165 0.66 -1.60 8.91
CA THR A 165 0.09 -0.53 8.08
C THR A 165 0.48 0.85 8.61
N LEU A 166 0.45 1.05 9.93
CA LEU A 166 0.89 2.31 10.55
C LEU A 166 2.36 2.61 10.24
N LYS A 167 3.26 1.62 10.26
CA LYS A 167 4.66 1.80 9.84
C LYS A 167 4.78 2.23 8.38
N VAL A 168 3.98 1.64 7.48
CA VAL A 168 3.95 2.05 6.07
C VAL A 168 3.49 3.50 5.92
N TYR A 169 2.43 3.90 6.63
CA TYR A 169 1.96 5.28 6.64
C TYR A 169 3.01 6.24 7.19
N GLN A 170 3.74 5.86 8.24
CA GLN A 170 4.82 6.66 8.81
C GLN A 170 5.94 6.89 7.78
N ILE A 171 6.42 5.82 7.12
CA ILE A 171 7.46 5.91 6.09
C ILE A 171 6.98 6.78 4.91
N ASN A 172 5.73 6.62 4.47
CA ASN A 172 5.17 7.44 3.39
C ASN A 172 5.08 8.92 3.80
N THR A 173 4.68 9.21 5.04
CA THR A 173 4.62 10.56 5.57
C THR A 173 6.01 11.20 5.63
N GLU A 174 7.03 10.46 6.06
CA GLU A 174 8.42 10.92 6.06
C GLU A 174 8.91 11.20 4.63
N ARG A 175 8.61 10.31 3.67
CA ARG A 175 8.96 10.50 2.24
C ARG A 175 8.27 11.73 1.64
N LEU A 176 7.00 11.95 1.96
CA LEU A 176 6.26 13.14 1.51
C LEU A 176 6.85 14.40 2.13
N ARG A 177 7.27 14.35 3.41
CA ARG A 177 7.93 15.47 4.08
C ARG A 177 9.26 15.83 3.43
N THR A 178 10.10 14.83 3.08
CA THR A 178 11.37 15.09 2.37
C THR A 178 11.11 15.67 0.98
N SER A 179 10.18 15.10 0.22
CA SER A 179 9.81 15.62 -1.10
C SER A 179 9.27 17.06 -1.05
N LEU A 180 8.52 17.41 -0.01
CA LEU A 180 8.04 18.76 0.21
C LEU A 180 9.19 19.72 0.55
N GLN A 181 10.17 19.26 1.34
CA GLN A 181 11.37 20.05 1.63
C GLN A 181 12.18 20.30 0.36
N ASP A 182 12.41 19.28 -0.46
CA ASP A 182 13.13 19.40 -1.74
C ASP A 182 12.46 20.42 -2.66
N ALA A 183 11.12 20.39 -2.75
CA ALA A 183 10.35 21.35 -3.55
C ALA A 183 10.42 22.78 -2.99
N VAL A 184 10.50 22.95 -1.66
CA VAL A 184 10.71 24.26 -1.03
C VAL A 184 12.09 24.79 -1.35
N ASP A 185 13.12 23.94 -1.29
CA ASP A 185 14.50 24.32 -1.57
C ASP A 185 14.67 24.69 -3.06
N GLU A 186 14.08 23.92 -3.98
CA GLU A 186 14.04 24.26 -5.42
C GLU A 186 13.33 25.59 -5.67
N ASN A 187 12.19 25.84 -5.02
CA ASN A 187 11.48 27.11 -5.13
C ASN A 187 12.33 28.29 -4.60
N SER A 188 13.09 28.08 -3.52
CA SER A 188 14.01 29.11 -3.02
C SER A 188 15.11 29.44 -4.04
N HIS A 189 15.69 28.43 -4.68
CA HIS A 189 16.66 28.62 -5.76
C HIS A 189 16.05 29.31 -6.99
N LEU A 190 14.81 28.94 -7.36
CA LEU A 190 14.11 29.61 -8.46
C LEU A 190 13.86 31.08 -8.15
N GLN A 191 13.43 31.42 -6.94
CA GLN A 191 13.27 32.82 -6.51
C GLN A 191 14.59 33.61 -6.53
N GLU A 192 15.70 32.98 -6.15
CA GLU A 192 17.03 33.60 -6.27
C GLU A 192 17.40 33.85 -7.74
N SER A 193 17.15 32.87 -8.62
CA SER A 193 17.39 33.01 -10.06
C SER A 193 16.51 34.10 -10.70
N GLU A 194 15.25 34.21 -10.28
CA GLU A 194 14.33 35.25 -10.73
C GLU A 194 14.87 36.64 -10.35
N LYS A 195 15.34 36.82 -9.11
CA LYS A 195 15.97 38.07 -8.66
C LYS A 195 17.22 38.42 -9.48
N GLN A 196 18.06 37.43 -9.80
CA GLN A 196 19.23 37.66 -10.65
C GLN A 196 18.85 38.09 -12.06
N LEU A 197 17.88 37.42 -12.68
CA LEU A 197 17.38 37.79 -14.01
C LEU A 197 16.73 39.17 -14.03
N LEU A 198 16.02 39.56 -12.96
CA LEU A 198 15.49 40.91 -12.81
C LEU A 198 16.61 41.96 -12.76
N GLN A 199 17.68 41.72 -12.00
CA GLN A 199 18.84 42.61 -11.97
C GLN A 199 19.54 42.70 -13.34
N GLU A 200 19.66 41.58 -14.06
CA GLU A 200 20.20 41.60 -15.41
C GLU A 200 19.31 42.40 -16.38
N ALA A 201 18.00 42.24 -16.29
CA ALA A 201 17.03 42.99 -17.09
C ALA A 201 17.08 44.50 -16.80
N GLU A 202 17.22 44.89 -15.54
CA GLU A 202 17.46 46.29 -15.14
C GLU A 202 18.75 46.82 -15.80
N GLY A 203 19.87 46.09 -15.72
CA GLY A 203 21.13 46.49 -16.37
C GLY A 203 21.07 46.52 -17.91
N TRP A 204 20.20 45.72 -18.54
CA TRP A 204 19.89 45.87 -19.97
C TRP A 204 19.05 47.12 -20.24
N GLY A 205 18.10 47.44 -19.37
CA GLY A 205 17.29 48.66 -19.44
C GLY A 205 18.14 49.94 -19.35
N GLU A 206 19.15 49.95 -18.49
CA GLU A 206 20.12 51.05 -18.38
C GLU A 206 20.93 51.22 -19.67
N ARG A 207 21.51 50.13 -20.20
CA ARG A 207 22.25 50.16 -21.48
C ARG A 207 21.39 50.60 -22.65
N PHE A 208 20.14 50.17 -22.69
CA PHE A 208 19.18 50.60 -23.71
C PHE A 208 18.89 52.10 -23.58
N SER A 209 18.72 52.60 -22.35
CA SER A 209 18.50 54.04 -22.10
C SER A 209 19.71 54.88 -22.53
N GLU A 210 20.93 54.42 -22.22
CA GLU A 210 22.17 55.08 -22.67
C GLU A 210 22.29 55.12 -24.19
N LEU A 211 22.04 54.00 -24.88
CA LEU A 211 22.04 53.94 -26.35
C LEU A 211 20.96 54.84 -26.95
N ASN A 212 19.79 54.93 -26.32
CA ASN A 212 18.71 55.80 -26.75
C ASN A 212 19.09 57.28 -26.61
N GLU A 213 19.78 57.66 -25.52
CA GLU A 213 20.34 59.01 -25.38
C GLU A 213 21.40 59.31 -26.44
N GLN A 214 22.32 58.39 -26.69
CA GLN A 214 23.31 58.53 -27.77
C GLN A 214 22.64 58.72 -29.13
N THR A 215 21.61 57.92 -29.43
CA THR A 215 20.83 58.03 -30.67
C THR A 215 20.21 59.42 -30.81
N LYS A 216 19.59 59.93 -29.75
CA LYS A 216 19.02 61.28 -29.72
C LYS A 216 20.07 62.37 -29.96
N MET A 217 21.27 62.24 -29.38
CA MET A 217 22.39 63.16 -29.61
C MET A 217 22.88 63.14 -31.06
N PHE A 218 22.96 61.96 -31.69
CA PHE A 218 23.29 61.83 -33.11
C PHE A 218 22.21 62.42 -34.01
N GLU A 219 20.93 62.22 -33.69
CA GLU A 219 19.82 62.82 -34.42
C GLU A 219 19.87 64.36 -34.37
N SER A 220 20.13 64.95 -33.19
CA SER A 220 20.30 66.40 -33.07
C SER A 220 21.50 66.90 -33.88
N SER A 221 22.65 66.21 -33.81
CA SER A 221 23.84 66.58 -34.58
C SER A 221 23.60 66.48 -36.10
N LYS A 222 22.85 65.47 -36.53
CA LYS A 222 22.43 65.33 -37.93
C LYS A 222 21.54 66.50 -38.37
N ALA A 223 20.55 66.88 -37.56
CA ALA A 223 19.68 68.02 -37.85
C ALA A 223 20.49 69.33 -37.98
N ASP A 224 21.44 69.56 -37.07
CA ASP A 224 22.33 70.74 -37.12
C ASP A 224 23.14 70.77 -38.43
N VAL A 225 23.70 69.64 -38.86
CA VAL A 225 24.45 69.52 -40.13
C VAL A 225 23.54 69.72 -41.33
N GLU A 226 22.33 69.16 -41.33
CA GLU A 226 21.34 69.36 -42.40
C GLU A 226 20.96 70.83 -42.55
N ASP A 227 20.81 71.58 -41.45
CA ASP A 227 20.49 73.00 -41.49
C ASP A 227 21.68 73.84 -41.98
N VAL A 228 22.91 73.51 -41.58
CA VAL A 228 24.12 74.12 -42.15
C VAL A 228 24.19 73.86 -43.65
N LEU A 229 23.87 72.64 -44.10
CA LEU A 229 23.86 72.27 -45.52
C LEU A 229 22.81 73.09 -46.28
N LYS A 230 21.56 73.18 -45.80
CA LYS A 230 20.52 74.02 -46.41
C LYS A 230 20.96 75.48 -46.52
N ASN A 231 21.59 76.03 -45.49
CA ASN A 231 22.13 77.39 -45.52
C ASN A 231 23.22 77.53 -46.58
N LYS A 232 24.19 76.61 -46.65
CA LYS A 232 25.22 76.60 -47.70
C LYS A 232 24.63 76.45 -49.10
N GLU A 233 23.61 75.61 -49.27
CA GLU A 233 22.90 75.45 -50.54
C GLU A 233 22.20 76.76 -50.94
N SER A 234 21.60 77.49 -49.99
CA SER A 234 21.02 78.81 -50.25
C SER A 234 22.07 79.85 -50.66
N GLN A 235 23.27 79.82 -50.05
CA GLN A 235 24.41 80.66 -50.43
C GLN A 235 24.93 80.33 -51.83
N ILE A 236 25.01 79.04 -52.16
CA ILE A 236 25.39 78.61 -53.50
C ILE A 236 24.35 79.10 -54.51
N LYS A 237 23.05 78.90 -54.24
CA LYS A 237 21.98 79.38 -55.11
C LYS A 237 22.06 80.89 -55.36
N SER A 238 22.32 81.71 -54.32
CA SER A 238 22.46 83.15 -54.48
C SER A 238 23.73 83.55 -55.26
N LEU A 239 24.87 82.89 -55.03
CA LEU A 239 26.09 83.08 -55.81
C LEU A 239 25.91 82.68 -57.28
N THR A 240 25.27 81.53 -57.53
CA THR A 240 24.93 81.07 -58.88
C THR A 240 24.02 82.08 -59.58
N GLN A 241 23.01 82.63 -58.89
CA GLN A 241 22.17 83.70 -59.42
C GLN A 241 22.98 84.97 -59.76
N TYR A 242 23.92 85.38 -58.90
CA TYR A 242 24.79 86.54 -59.13
C TYR A 242 25.71 86.34 -60.36
N ILE A 243 26.29 85.14 -60.51
CA ILE A 243 27.11 84.78 -61.67
C ILE A 243 26.27 84.76 -62.96
N LEU A 244 25.06 84.19 -62.93
CA LEU A 244 24.13 84.21 -64.06
C LEU A 244 23.83 85.65 -64.50
N ASN A 245 23.51 86.53 -63.55
CA ASN A 245 23.32 87.95 -63.83
C ASN A 245 24.59 88.57 -64.47
N MET A 246 25.79 88.29 -63.95
CA MET A 246 27.07 88.74 -64.56
C MET A 246 27.33 88.17 -65.96
N LYS A 247 26.85 86.96 -66.25
CA LYS A 247 26.97 86.34 -67.58
C LYS A 247 26.07 87.06 -68.62
N ASP A 248 24.92 87.53 -68.19
CA ASP A 248 24.05 88.36 -69.03
C ASP A 248 24.72 89.71 -69.35
N TRP A 249 25.50 90.28 -68.42
CA TRP A 249 26.36 91.45 -68.67
C TRP A 249 27.51 91.16 -69.64
N SER A 250 28.17 90.00 -69.52
CA SER A 250 29.30 89.65 -70.41
C SER A 250 28.85 89.22 -71.81
N SER A 251 27.61 88.75 -71.97
CA SER A 251 27.00 88.55 -73.29
C SER A 251 26.61 89.87 -73.98
N ALA A 252 26.58 90.99 -73.25
CA ALA A 252 26.41 92.34 -73.80
C ALA A 252 27.75 93.03 -74.18
N ILE A 253 28.90 92.42 -73.89
CA ILE A 253 30.25 93.00 -74.10
C ILE A 253 31.07 92.23 -75.14
N ARG A 254 30.59 91.08 -75.64
CA ARG A 254 31.33 90.24 -76.60
C ARG A 254 31.03 90.64 -78.05
N GLU A 255 31.54 91.80 -78.46
CA GLU A 255 32.00 92.09 -79.82
C GLU A 255 33.49 92.46 -79.77
N ASP A 256 34.28 91.79 -80.61
CA ASP A 256 35.66 92.07 -81.08
C ASP A 256 36.93 91.57 -80.33
N ASP A 257 37.82 91.04 -81.20
CA ASP A 257 39.29 90.83 -81.21
C ASP A 257 39.95 89.76 -80.31
N ASP A 258 40.63 88.73 -80.85
CA ASP A 258 41.88 88.62 -81.67
C ASP A 258 43.16 88.58 -80.81
N SER A 259 43.86 87.44 -80.73
CA SER A 259 45.05 86.99 -81.52
C SER A 259 46.39 87.36 -80.83
N GLU A 260 47.15 86.37 -80.31
CA GLU A 260 48.43 85.81 -80.81
C GLU A 260 49.72 86.46 -80.22
N ASP A 261 50.74 85.66 -79.81
CA ASP A 261 52.20 86.00 -79.83
C ASP A 261 53.09 84.82 -79.32
N ASN A 262 53.92 84.16 -80.16
CA ASN A 262 55.37 84.34 -80.51
C ASN A 262 56.41 83.91 -79.42
N HIS A 263 57.17 82.81 -79.50
CA HIS A 263 58.32 82.37 -80.36
C HIS A 263 59.60 83.25 -80.33
N TRP A 264 60.71 82.74 -79.77
CA TRP A 264 62.07 83.32 -79.90
C TRP A 264 63.15 82.23 -80.04
N ASP A 265 63.94 82.32 -81.11
CA ASP A 265 65.29 81.74 -81.21
C ASP A 265 66.10 82.61 -82.18
N THR A 266 67.30 83.07 -81.78
CA THR A 266 68.23 83.77 -82.69
C THR A 266 69.69 83.61 -82.27
N ASP A 267 70.46 83.07 -83.22
CA ASP A 267 71.91 82.95 -83.32
C ASP A 267 72.68 84.28 -83.09
N ILE A 268 73.88 84.19 -82.49
CA ILE A 268 74.88 85.27 -82.53
C ILE A 268 76.15 84.80 -83.23
N LYS A 269 76.39 85.39 -84.41
CA LYS A 269 77.65 85.42 -85.17
C LYS A 269 78.09 86.88 -85.31
N GLY A 270 79.38 87.16 -85.13
CA GLY A 270 80.11 88.36 -85.57
C GLY A 270 81.61 88.11 -85.35
N GLU A 271 82.53 88.06 -86.34
CA GLU A 271 82.98 89.05 -87.35
C GLU A 271 83.48 90.37 -86.73
N THR A 272 84.81 90.48 -86.51
CA THR A 272 85.79 91.34 -87.24
C THR A 272 85.82 92.76 -86.63
N GLU A 273 86.92 93.39 -86.21
CA GLU A 273 88.06 93.91 -86.98
C GLU A 273 88.96 94.75 -86.03
N ASN A 274 90.17 95.10 -86.48
CA ASN A 274 91.20 95.97 -85.86
C ASN A 274 92.18 95.22 -84.92
N GLY A 275 93.51 95.21 -85.10
CA GLY A 275 94.41 95.99 -85.94
C GLY A 275 95.67 96.32 -85.13
N GLU A 276 96.60 95.36 -84.96
CA GLU A 276 97.99 95.63 -84.53
C GLU A 276 98.90 94.41 -84.79
N HIS A 277 100.09 94.66 -85.33
CA HIS A 277 101.07 93.64 -85.71
C HIS A 277 101.79 93.10 -84.46
N LEU A 278 101.22 92.08 -83.83
CA LEU A 278 101.81 91.36 -82.70
C LEU A 278 103.03 90.54 -83.14
N ASP A 279 104.16 90.75 -82.46
CA ASP A 279 105.43 90.02 -82.60
C ASP A 279 105.27 88.52 -82.25
N ASP A 280 106.10 87.65 -82.84
CA ASP A 280 105.95 86.19 -82.76
C ASP A 280 106.07 85.64 -81.31
N GLU A 281 106.74 86.38 -80.42
CA GLU A 281 106.85 86.08 -78.98
C GLU A 281 105.49 86.26 -78.27
N GLN A 282 104.76 87.34 -78.58
CA GLN A 282 103.46 87.67 -77.98
C GLN A 282 102.36 86.72 -78.48
N LYS A 283 102.42 86.27 -79.74
CA LYS A 283 101.55 85.18 -80.23
C LYS A 283 101.82 83.85 -79.53
N ARG A 284 103.07 83.53 -79.16
CA ARG A 284 103.40 82.30 -78.40
C ARG A 284 102.90 82.37 -76.95
N THR A 285 102.99 83.51 -76.28
CA THR A 285 102.50 83.69 -74.91
C THR A 285 100.97 83.70 -74.85
N VAL A 286 100.28 84.35 -75.80
CA VAL A 286 98.82 84.31 -75.92
C VAL A 286 98.32 82.89 -76.20
N LYS A 287 98.98 82.12 -77.08
CA LYS A 287 98.66 80.69 -77.29
C LYS A 287 98.81 79.85 -76.02
N LYS A 288 99.86 80.09 -75.20
CA LYS A 288 100.04 79.42 -73.90
C LYS A 288 98.96 79.80 -72.89
N LEU A 289 98.56 81.07 -72.83
CA LEU A 289 97.48 81.55 -71.95
C LEU A 289 96.11 81.01 -72.38
N ILE A 290 95.79 80.98 -73.67
CA ILE A 290 94.56 80.36 -74.18
C ILE A 290 94.55 78.86 -73.85
N TYR A 291 95.67 78.17 -74.03
CA TYR A 291 95.78 76.75 -73.67
C TYR A 291 95.63 76.52 -72.16
N ALA A 292 96.24 77.36 -71.33
CA ALA A 292 96.09 77.32 -69.87
C ALA A 292 94.65 77.64 -69.43
N ALA A 293 93.99 78.61 -70.07
CA ALA A 293 92.59 78.95 -69.81
C ALA A 293 91.65 77.82 -70.23
N LYS A 294 91.89 77.19 -71.39
CA LYS A 294 91.17 75.98 -71.82
C LYS A 294 91.38 74.83 -70.85
N LEU A 295 92.62 74.57 -70.41
CA LEU A 295 92.92 73.56 -69.40
C LEU A 295 92.22 73.87 -68.07
N ASN A 296 92.23 75.11 -67.62
CA ASN A 296 91.60 75.50 -66.36
C ASN A 296 90.07 75.44 -66.42
N ALA A 297 89.47 75.76 -67.57
CA ALA A 297 88.05 75.57 -67.82
C ALA A 297 87.69 74.07 -67.79
N CYS A 298 88.44 73.23 -68.52
CA CYS A 298 88.26 71.78 -68.48
C CYS A 298 88.49 71.20 -67.08
N LEU A 299 89.47 71.72 -66.32
CA LEU A 299 89.73 71.27 -64.96
C LEU A 299 88.55 71.62 -64.04
N LYS A 300 88.02 72.85 -64.12
CA LYS A 300 86.84 73.26 -63.35
C LYS A 300 85.57 72.47 -63.71
N THR A 301 85.35 72.14 -64.98
CA THR A 301 84.21 71.28 -65.37
C THR A 301 84.39 69.87 -64.81
N MET A 302 85.60 69.31 -64.90
CA MET A 302 85.91 68.00 -64.30
C MET A 302 85.79 68.01 -62.77
N GLU A 303 86.15 69.10 -62.10
CA GLU A 303 85.96 69.27 -60.65
C GLU A 303 84.47 69.35 -60.27
N ALA A 304 83.67 70.09 -61.02
CA ALA A 304 82.22 70.17 -60.80
C ALA A 304 81.54 68.81 -61.05
N GLU A 305 81.95 68.08 -62.08
CA GLU A 305 81.47 66.71 -62.35
C GLU A 305 81.88 65.75 -61.23
N ARG A 306 83.13 65.83 -60.75
CA ARG A 306 83.59 65.04 -59.60
C ARG A 306 82.73 65.32 -58.37
N ASP A 307 82.46 66.58 -58.04
CA ASP A 307 81.68 66.95 -56.86
C ASP A 307 80.22 66.50 -57.02
N GLN A 308 79.64 66.63 -58.22
CA GLN A 308 78.32 66.08 -58.55
C GLN A 308 78.28 64.55 -58.38
N MET A 309 79.33 63.84 -58.82
CA MET A 309 79.44 62.40 -58.65
C MET A 309 79.57 62.01 -57.17
N TYR A 310 80.29 62.80 -56.36
CA TYR A 310 80.34 62.59 -54.91
C TYR A 310 78.99 62.77 -54.23
N SER A 311 78.20 63.80 -54.62
CA SER A 311 76.84 63.98 -54.09
C SER A 311 75.93 62.81 -54.46
N LYS A 312 75.92 62.40 -55.74
CA LYS A 312 75.14 61.23 -56.20
C LYS A 312 75.55 59.95 -55.48
N LEU A 313 76.85 59.70 -55.32
CA LEU A 313 77.36 58.54 -54.59
C LEU A 313 76.95 58.58 -53.11
N SER A 314 76.92 59.77 -52.49
CA SER A 314 76.47 59.92 -51.12
C SER A 314 74.98 59.63 -50.98
N ASP A 315 74.14 60.10 -51.90
CA ASP A 315 72.70 59.86 -51.87
C ASP A 315 72.38 58.38 -52.15
N GLU A 316 73.09 57.75 -53.09
CA GLU A 316 72.96 56.31 -53.35
C GLU A 316 73.40 55.47 -52.15
N ASN A 317 74.48 55.87 -51.44
CA ASN A 317 74.90 55.19 -50.22
C ASN A 317 73.86 55.33 -49.08
N LYS A 318 73.17 56.47 -48.96
CA LYS A 318 72.06 56.63 -48.01
C LYS A 318 70.89 55.73 -48.39
N ALA A 319 70.47 55.73 -49.66
CA ALA A 319 69.39 54.87 -50.14
C ALA A 319 69.71 53.38 -49.92
N LYS A 320 70.96 52.96 -50.17
CA LYS A 320 71.43 51.61 -49.85
C LYS A 320 71.33 51.31 -48.36
N GLY A 321 71.72 52.24 -47.49
CA GLY A 321 71.59 52.11 -46.04
C GLY A 321 70.14 51.89 -45.59
N GLU A 322 69.21 52.71 -46.07
CA GLU A 322 67.79 52.54 -45.74
C GLU A 322 67.21 51.23 -46.30
N LEU A 323 67.64 50.80 -47.49
CA LEU A 323 67.23 49.51 -48.04
C LEU A 323 67.76 48.36 -47.19
N THR A 324 68.99 48.44 -46.68
CA THR A 324 69.52 47.41 -45.78
C THR A 324 68.77 47.35 -44.45
N GLU A 325 68.40 48.49 -43.86
CA GLU A 325 67.57 48.54 -42.64
C GLU A 325 66.17 47.97 -42.88
N ARG A 326 65.56 48.25 -44.04
CA ARG A 326 64.27 47.64 -44.45
C ARG A 326 64.40 46.12 -44.63
N ILE A 327 65.51 45.64 -45.18
CA ILE A 327 65.76 44.20 -45.31
C ILE A 327 65.92 43.55 -43.94
N GLU A 328 66.69 44.15 -43.02
CA GLU A 328 66.90 43.62 -41.67
C GLU A 328 65.60 43.61 -40.85
N SER A 329 64.80 44.67 -40.92
CA SER A 329 63.48 44.71 -40.26
C SER A 329 62.54 43.64 -40.81
N LEU A 330 62.42 43.50 -42.14
CA LEU A 330 61.63 42.44 -42.76
C LEU A 330 62.13 41.03 -42.39
N GLN A 331 63.45 40.82 -42.26
CA GLN A 331 64.00 39.54 -41.80
C GLN A 331 63.63 39.25 -40.34
N SER A 332 63.64 40.27 -39.48
CA SER A 332 63.22 40.12 -38.08
C SER A 332 61.72 39.81 -37.96
N GLU A 333 60.88 40.46 -38.77
CA GLU A 333 59.44 40.16 -38.86
C GLU A 333 59.19 38.75 -39.42
N GLN A 334 59.97 38.32 -40.41
CA GLN A 334 59.87 36.95 -40.91
C GLN A 334 60.21 35.93 -39.83
N ALA A 335 61.24 36.19 -39.00
CA ALA A 335 61.61 35.31 -37.90
C ALA A 335 60.55 35.27 -36.80
N SER A 336 59.97 36.43 -36.44
CA SER A 336 58.91 36.51 -35.44
C SER A 336 57.65 35.77 -35.90
N LEU A 337 57.19 36.00 -37.12
CA LEU A 337 56.04 35.31 -37.71
C LEU A 337 56.26 33.79 -37.80
N LYS A 338 57.48 33.34 -38.12
CA LYS A 338 57.81 31.90 -38.08
C LYS A 338 57.68 31.32 -36.69
N SER A 339 58.22 31.99 -35.66
CA SER A 339 58.10 31.51 -34.27
C SER A 339 56.64 31.51 -33.78
N GLU A 340 55.85 32.49 -34.22
CA GLU A 340 54.43 32.57 -33.87
C GLU A 340 53.62 31.46 -34.57
N ASN A 341 53.95 31.17 -35.83
CA ASN A 341 53.35 30.04 -36.55
C ASN A 341 53.68 28.69 -35.88
N GLU A 342 54.94 28.46 -35.48
CA GLU A 342 55.33 27.25 -34.73
C GLU A 342 54.56 27.12 -33.41
N ARG A 343 54.34 28.25 -32.71
CA ARG A 343 53.53 28.29 -31.50
C ARG A 343 52.07 27.90 -31.80
N PHE A 344 51.44 28.49 -32.82
CA PHE A 344 50.06 28.14 -33.19
C PHE A 344 49.93 26.68 -33.63
N GLU A 345 50.90 26.14 -34.37
CA GLU A 345 50.92 24.71 -34.72
C GLU A 345 50.93 23.82 -33.47
N SER A 346 51.73 24.17 -32.46
CA SER A 346 51.75 23.44 -31.18
C SER A 346 50.41 23.52 -30.42
N GLU A 347 49.73 24.68 -30.46
CA GLU A 347 48.42 24.88 -29.85
C GLU A 347 47.33 24.09 -30.58
N VAL A 348 47.37 24.06 -31.92
CA VAL A 348 46.48 23.23 -32.76
C VAL A 348 46.66 21.76 -32.44
N GLN A 349 47.90 21.26 -32.38
CA GLN A 349 48.17 19.86 -32.01
C GLN A 349 47.65 19.53 -30.60
N LYS A 350 47.83 20.44 -29.64
CA LYS A 350 47.31 20.28 -28.27
C LYS A 350 45.78 20.24 -28.25
N LEU A 351 45.10 21.07 -29.03
CA LEU A 351 43.64 21.06 -29.17
C LEU A 351 43.14 19.79 -29.87
N GLN A 352 43.84 19.32 -30.90
CA GLN A 352 43.54 18.04 -31.56
C GLN A 352 43.66 16.84 -30.60
N GLN A 353 44.71 16.81 -29.77
CA GLN A 353 44.86 15.79 -28.74
C GLN A 353 43.75 15.85 -27.69
N LYS A 354 43.40 17.05 -27.21
CA LYS A 354 42.27 17.25 -26.28
C LYS A 354 40.95 16.75 -26.87
N LEU A 355 40.69 17.08 -28.14
CA LEU A 355 39.49 16.62 -28.83
C LEU A 355 39.45 15.09 -28.94
N LYS A 356 40.58 14.45 -29.25
CA LYS A 356 40.68 12.99 -29.31
C LYS A 356 40.37 12.32 -27.98
N VAL A 357 41.01 12.78 -26.89
CA VAL A 357 40.77 12.25 -25.54
C VAL A 357 39.32 12.47 -25.12
N MET A 358 38.77 13.66 -25.39
CA MET A 358 37.37 13.97 -25.10
C MET A 358 36.43 13.00 -25.84
N THR A 359 36.67 12.74 -27.12
CA THR A 359 35.86 11.84 -27.95
C THR A 359 35.92 10.40 -27.44
N GLU A 360 37.10 9.91 -27.08
CA GLU A 360 37.28 8.56 -26.52
C GLU A 360 36.58 8.41 -25.16
N LEU A 361 36.64 9.43 -24.30
CA LEU A 361 35.92 9.44 -23.01
C LEU A 361 34.40 9.39 -23.21
N TYR A 362 33.86 10.16 -24.17
CA TYR A 362 32.43 10.10 -24.47
C TYR A 362 32.00 8.72 -24.99
N GLN A 363 32.75 8.14 -25.92
CA GLN A 363 32.49 6.79 -26.42
C GLN A 363 32.58 5.73 -25.32
N GLU A 364 33.56 5.83 -24.42
CA GLU A 364 33.68 4.90 -23.30
C GLU A 364 32.51 5.03 -22.31
N ASN A 365 32.08 6.27 -22.04
CA ASN A 365 30.91 6.53 -21.19
C ASN A 365 29.62 6.00 -21.80
N GLU A 366 29.40 6.21 -23.09
CA GLU A 366 28.27 5.63 -23.82
C GLU A 366 28.27 4.10 -23.73
N MET A 367 29.42 3.46 -23.94
CA MET A 367 29.56 2.00 -23.82
C MET A 367 29.34 1.51 -22.39
N LYS A 368 29.79 2.25 -21.37
CA LYS A 368 29.52 1.93 -19.95
C LYS A 368 28.03 2.01 -19.65
N LEU A 369 27.35 3.05 -20.13
CA LEU A 369 25.90 3.21 -19.96
C LEU A 369 25.13 2.10 -20.67
N HIS A 370 25.47 1.76 -21.91
CA HIS A 370 24.85 0.66 -22.64
C HIS A 370 25.02 -0.68 -21.91
N ARG A 371 26.22 -0.96 -21.36
CA ARG A 371 26.47 -2.18 -20.56
C ARG A 371 25.59 -2.21 -19.31
N LYS A 372 25.51 -1.10 -18.55
CA LYS A 372 24.67 -1.00 -17.35
C LYS A 372 23.20 -1.22 -17.69
N LEU A 373 22.69 -0.54 -18.71
CA LEU A 373 21.31 -0.68 -19.18
C LEU A 373 21.00 -2.14 -19.56
N THR A 374 21.92 -2.81 -20.24
CA THR A 374 21.71 -4.22 -20.63
C THR A 374 21.70 -5.16 -19.41
N VAL A 375 22.46 -4.86 -18.36
CA VAL A 375 22.43 -5.65 -17.11
C VAL A 375 21.12 -5.41 -16.37
N GLU A 376 20.73 -4.15 -16.20
CA GLU A 376 19.46 -3.78 -15.56
C GLU A 376 18.25 -4.38 -16.26
N GLU A 377 18.22 -4.39 -17.61
CA GLU A 377 17.13 -5.01 -18.37
C GLU A 377 17.05 -6.53 -18.15
N ARG A 378 18.20 -7.22 -18.05
CA ARG A 378 18.21 -8.66 -17.72
C ARG A 378 17.71 -8.92 -16.30
N GLU A 379 18.10 -8.09 -15.34
CA GLU A 379 17.62 -8.21 -13.97
C GLU A 379 16.11 -7.92 -13.87
N ARG A 380 15.61 -6.94 -14.63
CA ARG A 380 14.18 -6.65 -14.75
C ARG A 380 13.43 -7.87 -15.28
N LEU A 381 13.88 -8.45 -16.39
CA LEU A 381 13.29 -9.65 -16.99
C LEU A 381 13.32 -10.85 -16.03
N GLN A 382 14.41 -11.06 -15.29
CA GLN A 382 14.49 -12.15 -14.31
C GLN A 382 13.49 -11.95 -13.16
N LYS A 383 13.29 -10.71 -12.70
CA LYS A 383 12.28 -10.39 -11.68
C LYS A 383 10.86 -10.59 -12.24
N GLU A 384 10.62 -10.16 -13.47
CA GLU A 384 9.34 -10.36 -14.18
C GLU A 384 9.00 -11.86 -14.33
N GLU A 385 9.96 -12.71 -14.69
CA GLU A 385 9.76 -14.17 -14.76
C GLU A 385 9.46 -14.80 -13.38
N LYS A 386 10.09 -14.28 -12.31
CA LYS A 386 9.77 -14.74 -10.94
C LYS A 386 8.36 -14.31 -10.53
N LEU A 387 7.95 -13.11 -10.89
CA LEU A 387 6.60 -12.60 -10.63
C LEU A 387 5.56 -13.41 -11.41
N SER A 388 5.80 -13.70 -12.70
CA SER A 388 4.87 -14.50 -13.51
C SER A 388 4.63 -15.89 -12.91
N LYS A 389 5.68 -16.54 -12.37
CA LYS A 389 5.56 -17.83 -11.67
C LYS A 389 4.74 -17.74 -10.38
N VAL A 390 4.77 -16.60 -9.69
CA VAL A 390 3.95 -16.37 -8.51
C VAL A 390 2.50 -16.11 -8.92
N ASP A 391 2.28 -15.31 -9.96
CA ASP A 391 0.95 -15.02 -10.50
C ASP A 391 0.25 -16.30 -10.99
N GLU A 392 0.98 -17.20 -11.67
CA GLU A 392 0.46 -18.52 -12.04
C GLU A 392 -0.02 -19.29 -10.81
N LYS A 393 0.77 -19.34 -9.72
CA LYS A 393 0.36 -20.03 -8.48
C LYS A 393 -0.86 -19.39 -7.81
N ILE A 394 -0.94 -18.06 -7.83
CA ILE A 394 -2.11 -17.33 -7.31
C ILE A 394 -3.35 -17.70 -8.13
N ASN A 395 -3.24 -17.75 -9.46
CA ASN A 395 -4.33 -18.14 -10.34
C ASN A 395 -4.78 -19.58 -10.08
N HIS A 396 -3.85 -20.53 -9.95
CA HIS A 396 -4.17 -21.92 -9.60
C HIS A 396 -4.90 -22.01 -8.25
N ALA A 397 -4.40 -21.30 -7.22
CA ALA A 397 -5.05 -21.28 -5.91
C ALA A 397 -6.45 -20.61 -5.97
N ALA A 398 -6.63 -19.59 -6.79
CA ALA A 398 -7.91 -18.92 -6.99
C ALA A 398 -8.92 -19.83 -7.72
N GLU A 399 -8.47 -20.61 -8.71
CA GLU A 399 -9.27 -21.62 -9.40
C GLU A 399 -9.70 -22.74 -8.45
N GLU A 400 -8.77 -23.26 -7.63
CA GLU A 400 -9.08 -24.24 -6.60
C GLU A 400 -10.14 -23.70 -5.63
N LEU A 401 -9.95 -22.48 -5.11
CA LEU A 401 -10.90 -21.83 -4.21
C LEU A 401 -12.28 -21.65 -4.86
N ASN A 402 -12.34 -21.26 -6.14
CA ASN A 402 -13.61 -21.17 -6.88
C ASN A 402 -14.28 -22.55 -7.01
N SER A 403 -13.53 -23.62 -7.23
CA SER A 403 -14.09 -24.98 -7.24
C SER A 403 -14.69 -25.39 -5.88
N TYR A 404 -14.09 -24.96 -4.76
CA TYR A 404 -14.66 -25.19 -3.43
C TYR A 404 -15.92 -24.36 -3.21
N ARG A 405 -15.95 -23.11 -3.71
CA ARG A 405 -17.15 -22.25 -3.66
C ARG A 405 -18.31 -22.83 -4.45
N GLU A 406 -18.07 -23.37 -5.64
CA GLU A 406 -19.11 -24.03 -6.44
C GLU A 406 -19.66 -25.25 -5.71
N ARG A 407 -18.79 -26.12 -5.18
CA ARG A 407 -19.23 -27.29 -4.39
C ARG A 407 -20.03 -26.90 -3.14
N ALA A 408 -19.66 -25.81 -2.47
CA ALA A 408 -20.42 -25.30 -1.33
C ALA A 408 -21.82 -24.84 -1.76
N LYS A 409 -21.94 -24.12 -2.89
CA LYS A 409 -23.23 -23.70 -3.44
C LYS A 409 -24.10 -24.90 -3.85
N ASP A 410 -23.52 -25.91 -4.49
CA ASP A 410 -24.27 -27.11 -4.88
C ASP A 410 -24.88 -27.83 -3.66
N LEU A 411 -24.10 -27.94 -2.57
CA LEU A 411 -24.57 -28.50 -1.29
C LEU A 411 -25.64 -27.63 -0.62
N GLU A 412 -25.49 -26.31 -0.65
CA GLU A 412 -26.51 -25.37 -0.16
C GLU A 412 -27.83 -25.55 -0.93
N GLU A 413 -27.77 -25.66 -2.26
CA GLU A 413 -28.96 -25.88 -3.08
C GLU A 413 -29.60 -27.26 -2.81
N GLU A 414 -28.78 -28.31 -2.58
CA GLU A 414 -29.27 -29.63 -2.17
C GLU A 414 -30.02 -29.56 -0.84
N LEU A 415 -29.43 -28.91 0.17
CA LEU A 415 -30.07 -28.70 1.46
C LEU A 415 -31.38 -27.92 1.30
N GLU A 416 -31.38 -26.84 0.53
CA GLU A 416 -32.59 -26.04 0.31
C GLU A 416 -33.69 -26.86 -0.41
N ARG A 417 -33.31 -27.73 -1.36
CA ARG A 417 -34.25 -28.69 -1.98
C ARG A 417 -34.84 -29.66 -0.95
N THR A 418 -34.04 -30.16 -0.01
CA THR A 418 -34.55 -31.06 1.06
C THR A 418 -35.47 -30.34 2.04
N ILE A 419 -35.14 -29.11 2.44
CA ILE A 419 -35.98 -28.27 3.31
C ILE A 419 -37.34 -28.04 2.64
N ARG A 420 -37.34 -27.58 1.39
CA ARG A 420 -38.58 -27.38 0.61
C ARG A 420 -39.39 -28.67 0.48
N SER A 421 -38.73 -29.83 0.34
CA SER A 421 -39.42 -31.13 0.32
C SER A 421 -40.12 -31.44 1.65
N TYR A 422 -39.45 -31.22 2.79
CA TYR A 422 -40.05 -31.46 4.10
C TYR A 422 -41.18 -30.48 4.41
N GLU A 423 -41.04 -29.20 4.05
CA GLU A 423 -42.12 -28.21 4.16
C GLU A 423 -43.37 -28.64 3.37
N ASN A 424 -43.18 -29.13 2.14
CA ASN A 424 -44.26 -29.68 1.33
C ASN A 424 -44.90 -30.93 1.96
N GLN A 425 -44.10 -31.77 2.63
CA GLN A 425 -44.62 -32.94 3.34
C GLN A 425 -45.44 -32.53 4.57
N ILE A 426 -44.96 -31.57 5.36
CA ILE A 426 -45.65 -31.03 6.53
C ILE A 426 -47.00 -30.46 6.11
N THR A 427 -47.01 -29.55 5.13
CA THR A 427 -48.25 -28.94 4.62
C THR A 427 -49.23 -29.97 4.04
N SER A 428 -48.73 -31.02 3.39
CA SER A 428 -49.55 -32.15 2.93
C SER A 428 -50.19 -32.92 4.09
N HIS A 429 -49.43 -33.20 5.16
CA HIS A 429 -49.97 -33.86 6.36
C HIS A 429 -50.93 -32.97 7.13
N GLU A 430 -50.65 -31.68 7.27
CA GLU A 430 -51.56 -30.69 7.86
C GLU A 430 -52.89 -30.66 7.10
N LYS A 431 -52.85 -30.59 5.77
CA LYS A 431 -54.05 -30.63 4.94
C LYS A 431 -54.84 -31.93 5.14
N LYS A 432 -54.18 -33.09 5.15
CA LYS A 432 -54.84 -34.38 5.42
C LYS A 432 -55.46 -34.43 6.81
N ALA A 433 -54.78 -33.90 7.82
CA ALA A 433 -55.31 -33.82 9.18
C ALA A 433 -56.56 -32.92 9.24
N HIS A 434 -56.53 -31.76 8.57
CA HIS A 434 -57.68 -30.88 8.43
C HIS A 434 -58.86 -31.56 7.72
N ASP A 435 -58.62 -32.24 6.60
CA ASP A 435 -59.65 -32.96 5.85
C ASP A 435 -60.26 -34.11 6.67
N ASN A 436 -59.44 -34.85 7.42
CA ASN A 436 -59.89 -35.91 8.32
C ASN A 436 -60.74 -35.33 9.47
N TRP A 437 -60.29 -34.23 10.08
CA TRP A 437 -61.06 -33.53 11.11
C TRP A 437 -62.43 -33.07 10.60
N LEU A 438 -62.50 -32.51 9.39
CA LEU A 438 -63.76 -32.13 8.74
C LEU A 438 -64.67 -33.33 8.51
N THR A 439 -64.10 -34.46 8.07
CA THR A 439 -64.82 -35.72 7.82
C THR A 439 -65.38 -36.32 9.11
N ALA A 440 -64.57 -36.37 10.18
CA ALA A 440 -65.01 -36.81 11.50
C ALA A 440 -66.15 -35.93 12.04
N ARG A 441 -66.04 -34.61 11.86
CA ARG A 441 -67.10 -33.68 12.27
C ARG A 441 -68.38 -33.88 11.46
N ALA A 442 -68.28 -34.21 10.17
CA ALA A 442 -69.45 -34.57 9.36
C ALA A 442 -70.10 -35.87 9.85
N ALA A 443 -69.32 -36.91 10.11
CA ALA A 443 -69.82 -38.18 10.65
C ALA A 443 -70.50 -38.01 12.01
N GLU A 444 -69.96 -37.15 12.89
CA GLU A 444 -70.55 -36.85 14.19
C GLU A 444 -71.92 -36.16 14.06
N ARG A 445 -72.09 -35.26 13.08
CA ARG A 445 -73.40 -34.66 12.76
C ARG A 445 -74.39 -35.73 12.30
N HIS A 446 -73.99 -36.61 11.38
CA HIS A 446 -74.83 -37.72 10.93
C HIS A 446 -75.24 -38.65 12.07
N LEU A 447 -74.32 -38.98 12.97
CA LEU A 447 -74.62 -39.79 14.16
C LEU A 447 -75.65 -39.09 15.06
N ASN A 448 -75.52 -37.79 15.26
CA ASN A 448 -76.48 -37.02 16.05
C ASN A 448 -77.87 -36.97 15.40
N ASP A 449 -77.94 -36.88 14.08
CA ASP A 449 -79.22 -36.93 13.36
C ASP A 449 -79.87 -38.31 13.48
N ILE A 450 -79.10 -39.40 13.32
CA ILE A 450 -79.58 -40.77 13.58
C ILE A 450 -80.03 -40.95 15.03
N LYS A 451 -79.31 -40.39 16.02
CA LYS A 451 -79.73 -40.43 17.43
C LYS A 451 -81.06 -39.72 17.65
N LYS A 452 -81.29 -38.57 17.01
CA LYS A 452 -82.57 -37.85 17.06
C LYS A 452 -83.68 -38.67 16.40
N GLU A 453 -83.44 -39.27 15.24
CA GLU A 453 -84.40 -40.15 14.57
C GLU A 453 -84.71 -41.41 15.41
N ASN A 454 -83.71 -42.00 16.05
CA ASN A 454 -83.89 -43.15 16.93
C ASN A 454 -84.73 -42.78 18.16
N ALA A 455 -84.44 -41.64 18.80
CA ALA A 455 -85.25 -41.13 19.91
C ALA A 455 -86.70 -40.88 19.49
N HIS A 456 -86.91 -40.29 18.31
CA HIS A 456 -88.25 -40.10 17.73
C HIS A 456 -88.97 -41.42 17.46
N ASN A 457 -88.28 -42.42 16.93
CA ASN A 457 -88.86 -43.74 16.70
C ASN A 457 -89.18 -44.49 18.00
N ARG A 458 -88.34 -44.36 19.04
CA ARG A 458 -88.64 -44.89 20.38
C ARG A 458 -89.89 -44.22 20.96
N GLN A 459 -90.01 -42.91 20.84
CA GLN A 459 -91.21 -42.19 21.26
C GLN A 459 -92.45 -42.73 20.53
N LYS A 460 -92.40 -42.85 19.19
CA LYS A 460 -93.50 -43.45 18.40
C LYS A 460 -93.83 -44.87 18.82
N LEU A 461 -92.83 -45.69 19.16
CA LEU A 461 -93.02 -47.05 19.65
C LEU A 461 -93.78 -47.03 20.99
N THR A 462 -93.35 -46.20 21.94
CA THR A 462 -94.05 -46.07 23.23
C THR A 462 -95.47 -45.53 23.07
N GLU A 463 -95.71 -44.62 22.12
CA GLU A 463 -97.06 -44.14 21.78
C GLU A 463 -97.93 -45.25 21.18
N ALA A 464 -97.35 -46.15 20.38
CA ALA A 464 -98.04 -47.31 19.82
C ALA A 464 -98.30 -48.41 20.86
N GLU A 465 -97.34 -48.69 21.74
CA GLU A 465 -97.50 -49.61 22.89
C GLU A 465 -98.60 -49.13 23.82
N PHE A 466 -98.63 -47.83 24.15
CA PHE A 466 -99.71 -47.25 24.95
C PHE A 466 -101.08 -47.39 24.27
N LYS A 467 -101.15 -47.21 22.95
CA LYS A 467 -102.38 -47.48 22.18
C LYS A 467 -102.79 -48.95 22.21
N LEU A 468 -101.83 -49.88 22.15
CA LEU A 468 -102.10 -51.32 22.26
C LEU A 468 -102.56 -51.71 23.67
N GLU A 469 -101.94 -51.20 24.73
CA GLU A 469 -102.37 -51.45 26.12
C GLU A 469 -103.78 -50.87 26.38
N LEU A 470 -104.09 -49.72 25.79
CA LEU A 470 -105.44 -49.15 25.83
C LEU A 470 -106.46 -50.07 25.16
N LEU A 471 -106.10 -50.70 24.03
CA LEU A 471 -106.93 -51.68 23.32
C LEU A 471 -107.02 -53.03 24.06
N GLU A 472 -105.96 -53.46 24.76
CA GLU A 472 -105.95 -54.69 25.57
C GLU A 472 -106.88 -54.59 26.79
N LYS A 473 -106.96 -53.41 27.41
CA LYS A 473 -107.83 -53.16 28.57
C LYS A 473 -109.31 -52.95 28.20
N ASP A 474 -109.62 -52.55 26.96
CA ASP A 474 -110.99 -52.46 26.47
C ASP A 474 -111.09 -52.81 24.95
N PRO A 475 -111.45 -54.07 24.61
CA PRO A 475 -111.53 -54.55 23.24
C PRO A 475 -112.55 -53.84 22.32
N TYR A 476 -113.39 -52.94 22.85
CA TYR A 476 -114.41 -52.20 22.09
C TYR A 476 -114.18 -50.68 22.03
N ALA A 477 -113.03 -50.15 22.48
CA ALA A 477 -112.75 -48.71 22.49
C ALA A 477 -112.33 -48.10 21.13
N LEU A 478 -112.51 -48.83 20.02
CA LEU A 478 -112.05 -48.41 18.68
C LEU A 478 -112.92 -47.34 17.99
N ASP A 479 -114.01 -46.89 18.60
CA ASP A 479 -115.00 -46.03 17.94
C ASP A 479 -115.25 -44.70 18.65
N VAL A 480 -114.17 -44.00 19.05
CA VAL A 480 -114.26 -42.55 19.28
C VAL A 480 -113.03 -41.85 18.71
N PRO A 481 -113.17 -40.97 17.71
CA PRO A 481 -112.06 -40.14 17.23
C PRO A 481 -111.69 -39.13 18.34
N ILE A 482 -110.56 -39.34 19.02
CA ILE A 482 -109.98 -38.30 19.89
C ILE A 482 -109.39 -37.24 18.98
N ARG A 483 -110.23 -36.25 18.68
CA ARG A 483 -109.82 -34.91 18.25
C ARG A 483 -108.85 -34.32 19.29
N PRO A 484 -107.94 -33.45 18.83
CA PRO A 484 -106.75 -33.06 19.57
C PRO A 484 -107.13 -32.24 20.79
N PHE A 485 -106.37 -32.37 21.87
CA PHE A 485 -106.34 -31.37 22.94
C PHE A 485 -105.77 -30.07 22.38
N GLY A 486 -106.66 -29.26 21.80
CA GLY A 486 -106.46 -27.85 21.56
C GLY A 486 -106.49 -27.14 22.91
N ARG A 487 -105.33 -26.64 23.34
CA ARG A 487 -105.26 -25.49 24.23
C ARG A 487 -105.29 -24.26 23.32
N GLU A 488 -106.44 -23.61 23.25
CA GLU A 488 -106.69 -22.41 22.46
C GLU A 488 -105.87 -21.21 22.98
N HIS A 489 -105.14 -20.60 22.03
CA HIS A 489 -104.96 -19.18 21.75
C HIS A 489 -104.70 -18.16 22.89
N SER A 490 -103.59 -17.43 22.72
CA SER A 490 -103.57 -15.97 22.85
C SER A 490 -103.00 -15.36 21.55
N PRO A 491 -103.50 -14.21 21.06
CA PRO A 491 -103.61 -13.91 19.64
C PRO A 491 -102.72 -12.73 19.21
N TYR A 492 -101.71 -13.00 18.39
CA TYR A 492 -101.23 -12.09 17.34
C TYR A 492 -100.69 -12.95 16.19
N GLY A 493 -101.15 -12.62 14.99
CA GLY A 493 -101.27 -13.52 13.85
C GLY A 493 -100.00 -13.80 13.05
N PRO A 494 -100.13 -14.65 12.00
CA PRO A 494 -99.01 -15.15 11.21
C PRO A 494 -98.72 -14.25 10.00
N SER A 495 -97.49 -14.29 9.49
CA SER A 495 -97.21 -14.06 8.08
C SER A 495 -95.94 -14.76 7.59
N PRO A 496 -95.87 -15.09 6.28
CA PRO A 496 -95.03 -16.14 5.69
C PRO A 496 -93.90 -15.59 4.77
N MET A 497 -93.17 -16.51 4.11
CA MET A 497 -91.97 -16.33 3.25
C MET A 497 -90.64 -16.21 4.01
N GLY A 498 -89.55 -16.87 3.65
CA GLY A 498 -89.27 -17.73 2.49
C GLY A 498 -87.86 -18.30 2.64
N ARG A 499 -87.60 -19.44 1.99
CA ARG A 499 -86.25 -19.89 1.62
C ARG A 499 -85.92 -19.30 0.23
N PRO A 500 -84.68 -19.36 -0.30
CA PRO A 500 -83.35 -19.61 0.30
C PRO A 500 -82.21 -18.70 -0.26
N SER A 501 -80.97 -18.90 0.22
CA SER A 501 -79.71 -19.05 -0.55
C SER A 501 -78.49 -18.14 -0.25
N SER A 502 -77.33 -18.83 -0.21
CA SER A 502 -75.92 -18.53 -0.54
C SER A 502 -75.10 -17.38 0.06
N GLU A 503 -73.85 -17.75 0.38
CA GLU A 503 -72.58 -17.00 0.37
C GLU A 503 -72.45 -15.71 1.17
N THR A 504 -71.52 -15.69 2.15
CA THR A 504 -70.18 -15.08 1.97
C THR A 504 -69.36 -15.23 3.27
N ARG A 505 -68.17 -15.82 3.10
CA ARG A 505 -66.89 -15.58 3.80
C ARG A 505 -66.87 -14.59 4.98
N ALA A 506 -66.21 -15.02 6.07
CA ALA A 506 -64.94 -14.45 6.57
C ALA A 506 -64.89 -14.18 8.09
N PHE A 507 -63.85 -14.77 8.70
CA PHE A 507 -63.15 -14.42 9.95
C PHE A 507 -63.95 -14.17 11.22
N LEU A 508 -63.89 -15.13 12.15
CA LEU A 508 -63.48 -14.89 13.54
C LEU A 508 -62.74 -16.14 14.06
N SER A 509 -61.50 -15.94 14.50
CA SER A 509 -60.66 -16.92 15.20
C SER A 509 -61.39 -17.52 16.42
N PRO A 510 -61.14 -18.79 16.82
CA PRO A 510 -61.58 -19.24 18.12
C PRO A 510 -60.63 -18.76 19.23
N PRO A 511 -61.16 -18.39 20.41
CA PRO A 511 -60.39 -17.94 21.55
C PRO A 511 -59.77 -19.11 22.33
N THR A 512 -58.69 -18.76 23.03
CA THR A 512 -57.93 -19.52 24.03
C THR A 512 -58.76 -19.92 25.26
N LEU A 513 -58.71 -21.21 25.64
CA LEU A 513 -58.81 -21.76 27.02
C LEU A 513 -58.08 -23.12 26.99
N LEU A 514 -56.83 -23.24 27.47
CA LEU A 514 -56.42 -23.54 28.86
C LEU A 514 -56.90 -24.92 29.36
N GLU A 515 -55.99 -25.91 29.45
CA GLU A 515 -55.79 -26.82 30.61
C GLU A 515 -54.71 -27.90 30.29
N GLY A 516 -53.53 -27.82 30.93
CA GLY A 516 -52.82 -28.98 31.51
C GLY A 516 -51.88 -29.88 30.67
N PRO A 517 -50.68 -30.27 31.19
CA PRO A 517 -49.54 -30.79 30.41
C PRO A 517 -49.39 -32.33 30.49
N LEU A 518 -48.52 -32.94 29.65
CA LEU A 518 -47.58 -34.00 30.06
C LEU A 518 -46.52 -34.27 28.96
N ARG A 519 -45.25 -34.30 29.41
CA ARG A 519 -44.05 -34.72 28.68
C ARG A 519 -44.16 -36.17 28.19
N LEU A 520 -43.64 -36.50 27.00
CA LEU A 520 -42.86 -37.73 26.75
C LEU A 520 -41.99 -37.56 25.48
N SER A 521 -40.70 -37.89 25.62
CA SER A 521 -39.69 -37.99 24.56
C SER A 521 -39.98 -39.14 23.57
N PRO A 522 -39.44 -39.13 22.33
CA PRO A 522 -39.53 -40.29 21.45
C PRO A 522 -38.42 -41.31 21.78
N MET A 523 -38.84 -42.48 22.26
CA MET A 523 -38.04 -43.71 22.21
C MET A 523 -38.20 -44.37 20.84
N LEU A 524 -37.09 -44.92 20.35
CA LEU A 524 -36.97 -45.84 19.20
C LEU A 524 -37.96 -47.00 19.25
N PRO A 525 -38.23 -47.62 18.09
CA PRO A 525 -38.17 -49.07 18.02
C PRO A 525 -37.15 -49.52 16.96
N GLY A 526 -36.13 -50.24 17.44
CA GLY A 526 -35.40 -51.19 16.60
C GLY A 526 -36.24 -52.46 16.36
N GLY A 527 -35.97 -53.15 15.27
CA GLY A 527 -36.39 -54.53 15.12
C GLY A 527 -36.68 -55.00 13.69
N GLY A 528 -35.67 -55.59 13.06
CA GLY A 528 -35.84 -56.91 12.43
C GLY A 528 -36.39 -56.99 11.00
N GLY A 529 -35.47 -57.08 10.05
CA GLY A 529 -35.30 -58.25 9.17
C GLY A 529 -36.49 -58.74 8.32
N GLY A 530 -36.28 -58.83 7.01
CA GLY A 530 -37.14 -59.68 6.16
C GLY A 530 -36.89 -59.53 4.67
N ARG A 531 -36.11 -60.46 4.11
CA ARG A 531 -35.79 -60.58 2.69
C ARG A 531 -37.01 -60.91 1.83
N GLY A 532 -37.04 -60.32 0.62
CA GLY A 532 -37.03 -61.11 -0.62
C GLY A 532 -38.34 -61.32 -1.40
N SER A 533 -38.33 -60.81 -2.64
CA SER A 533 -38.40 -61.60 -3.89
C SER A 533 -39.64 -61.45 -4.80
N ARG A 534 -39.33 -61.08 -6.07
CA ARG A 534 -39.93 -61.45 -7.38
C ARG A 534 -41.34 -60.93 -7.67
N GLY A 535 -41.69 -60.31 -8.81
CA GLY A 535 -41.16 -60.02 -10.17
C GLY A 535 -42.38 -59.48 -10.99
N PRO A 536 -42.46 -59.45 -12.35
CA PRO A 536 -41.45 -59.55 -13.42
C PRO A 536 -41.58 -58.50 -14.58
N SER A 537 -40.52 -58.48 -15.42
CA SER A 537 -40.30 -58.08 -16.84
C SER A 537 -41.30 -57.26 -17.68
N ALA A 538 -40.76 -56.28 -18.44
CA ALA A 538 -40.93 -56.17 -19.90
C ALA A 538 -39.84 -55.27 -20.56
N MET A 539 -39.48 -55.61 -21.80
CA MET A 539 -38.35 -55.16 -22.62
C MET A 539 -38.55 -53.81 -23.33
N TYR A 540 -37.43 -53.13 -23.66
CA TYR A 540 -37.13 -52.67 -25.04
C TYR A 540 -35.62 -52.51 -25.22
N GLU A 541 -35.22 -52.60 -26.48
CA GLU A 541 -33.91 -52.96 -27.02
C GLU A 541 -33.38 -51.81 -27.91
N ALA A 542 -32.06 -51.59 -27.89
CA ALA A 542 -31.19 -51.00 -28.93
C ALA A 542 -29.91 -50.51 -28.24
N GLY A 543 -28.67 -50.76 -28.65
CA GLY A 543 -28.11 -51.32 -29.87
C GLY A 543 -26.70 -50.73 -30.04
N SER A 544 -25.77 -51.55 -30.54
CA SER A 544 -24.40 -51.25 -30.99
C SER A 544 -23.22 -51.27 -30.00
N GLU A 545 -22.50 -52.40 -30.10
CA GLU A 545 -21.07 -52.51 -30.48
C GLU A 545 -19.97 -52.01 -29.53
N ARG A 546 -18.78 -52.60 -29.42
CA ARG A 546 -18.19 -53.92 -29.67
C ARG A 546 -16.70 -53.73 -29.33
N GLY A 547 -16.13 -54.62 -28.52
CA GLY A 547 -14.68 -54.89 -28.46
C GLY A 547 -13.89 -54.02 -27.46
N GLU A 548 -12.95 -54.53 -26.69
CA GLU A 548 -12.37 -55.88 -26.65
C GLU A 548 -11.69 -56.10 -25.29
N LEU A 549 -11.66 -57.37 -24.91
CA LEU A 549 -11.06 -57.94 -23.71
C LEU A 549 -9.52 -57.93 -23.82
N SER A 550 -8.83 -57.70 -22.71
CA SER A 550 -7.77 -58.63 -22.28
C SER A 550 -7.46 -58.45 -20.79
N SER A 551 -7.56 -59.55 -20.06
CA SER A 551 -7.01 -59.75 -18.73
C SER A 551 -5.86 -60.74 -18.87
N ASP A 552 -4.75 -60.49 -18.19
CA ASP A 552 -3.99 -61.49 -17.44
C ASP A 552 -2.99 -60.76 -16.53
N ARG A 553 -3.27 -60.64 -15.23
CA ARG A 553 -2.90 -61.58 -14.13
C ARG A 553 -1.39 -61.67 -13.91
N LEU A 554 -0.92 -61.15 -12.78
CA LEU A 554 -0.10 -61.89 -11.80
C LEU A 554 0.04 -61.12 -10.47
N THR A 555 -0.57 -61.71 -9.44
CA THR A 555 -0.19 -61.78 -8.00
C THR A 555 -0.23 -60.55 -7.08
N ASP A 556 -1.33 -60.51 -6.31
CA ASP A 556 -1.50 -60.06 -4.91
C ASP A 556 -0.47 -60.75 -3.97
N PRO A 557 -0.03 -60.17 -2.82
CA PRO A 557 -0.84 -60.17 -1.60
C PRO A 557 -0.70 -58.91 -0.72
N HIS A 558 -1.79 -58.58 0.01
CA HIS A 558 -1.84 -57.89 1.32
C HIS A 558 -2.60 -56.54 1.34
N ARG A 559 -3.91 -56.65 1.53
CA ARG A 559 -4.75 -55.75 2.35
C ARG A 559 -4.82 -56.37 3.77
N PRO A 560 -4.80 -55.64 4.92
CA PRO A 560 -5.84 -54.66 5.35
C PRO A 560 -5.32 -53.57 6.35
N PRO A 561 -6.16 -52.82 7.12
CA PRO A 561 -7.57 -52.41 6.96
C PRO A 561 -7.76 -50.88 6.98
N SER A 562 -8.98 -50.43 6.66
CA SER A 562 -9.50 -49.13 7.07
C SER A 562 -9.82 -49.12 8.56
N ASP A 563 -9.49 -48.05 9.28
CA ASP A 563 -10.32 -47.50 10.36
C ASP A 563 -9.92 -46.05 10.69
N THR A 564 -10.95 -45.22 10.81
CA THR A 564 -11.09 -43.97 11.59
C THR A 564 -9.85 -43.22 12.10
N GLY A 565 -9.78 -41.93 11.78
CA GLY A 565 -9.00 -40.96 12.56
C GLY A 565 -8.71 -39.66 11.80
N SER A 566 -9.38 -38.59 12.21
CA SER A 566 -8.96 -37.19 12.03
C SER A 566 -7.45 -37.01 12.17
N LEU A 567 -6.82 -36.12 11.38
CA LEU A 567 -5.78 -35.14 11.77
C LEU A 567 -5.17 -34.41 10.54
N SER A 568 -4.66 -33.22 10.83
CA SER A 568 -4.29 -32.06 10.00
C SER A 568 -3.22 -32.25 8.89
N PRO A 569 -3.07 -31.29 7.95
CA PRO A 569 -2.07 -31.36 6.86
C PRO A 569 -0.60 -31.29 7.33
N PRO A 570 0.35 -31.88 6.58
CA PRO A 570 1.70 -32.16 7.04
C PRO A 570 2.69 -31.07 6.57
N TRP A 571 2.98 -30.08 7.41
CA TRP A 571 4.15 -29.20 7.18
C TRP A 571 4.97 -28.91 8.44
N ASP A 572 4.70 -29.60 9.55
CA ASP A 572 5.34 -29.29 10.84
C ASP A 572 6.27 -30.41 11.32
N ARG A 573 7.21 -30.83 10.46
CA ARG A 573 8.22 -31.82 10.84
C ARG A 573 9.59 -31.61 10.18
N GLU A 574 10.18 -30.43 10.33
CA GLU A 574 11.62 -30.29 10.08
C GLU A 574 12.29 -29.10 10.81
N ARG A 575 12.34 -29.17 12.14
CA ARG A 575 13.43 -28.55 12.92
C ARG A 575 13.82 -29.47 14.07
N ARG A 576 14.60 -30.51 13.76
CA ARG A 576 15.42 -31.19 14.77
C ARG A 576 16.82 -30.59 14.74
N ILE A 577 17.16 -30.04 15.89
CA ILE A 577 18.46 -29.59 16.35
C ILE A 577 19.57 -30.56 15.89
N MET A 578 20.54 -30.05 15.13
CA MET A 578 21.84 -30.70 14.93
C MET A 578 22.86 -29.99 15.82
N LEU A 579 23.35 -30.69 16.84
CA LEU A 579 24.58 -30.32 17.54
C LEU A 579 25.79 -30.71 16.66
N PRO A 580 26.86 -29.90 16.56
CA PRO A 580 28.12 -30.32 15.97
C PRO A 580 29.01 -31.04 17.00
N PRO A 581 29.89 -31.97 16.59
CA PRO A 581 30.80 -32.68 17.49
C PRO A 581 32.07 -31.86 17.81
N PRO A 582 32.82 -32.19 18.89
CA PRO A 582 33.95 -31.39 19.39
C PRO A 582 35.32 -31.84 18.82
N GLY A 583 36.21 -30.88 18.53
CA GLY A 583 37.68 -31.11 18.49
C GLY A 583 38.49 -30.47 17.34
N GLU A 584 39.11 -29.30 17.63
CA GLU A 584 40.42 -28.73 17.18
C GLU A 584 40.83 -28.53 15.69
N PRO A 585 41.80 -27.62 15.38
CA PRO A 585 41.99 -26.25 15.85
C PRO A 585 42.02 -25.24 14.69
N TYR A 586 41.89 -23.96 15.06
CA TYR A 586 41.83 -22.76 14.21
C TYR A 586 42.91 -22.67 13.11
N THR A 587 42.46 -22.36 11.89
CA THR A 587 43.23 -21.57 10.92
C THR A 587 42.35 -20.43 10.41
N ASP A 588 42.85 -19.21 10.63
CA ASP A 588 42.19 -17.93 10.41
C ASP A 588 42.43 -17.44 8.97
N PRO A 589 41.40 -17.10 8.17
CA PRO A 589 41.59 -16.33 6.95
C PRO A 589 41.17 -14.86 7.16
N VAL A 590 42.18 -14.05 7.49
CA VAL A 590 42.48 -12.69 7.00
C VAL A 590 41.30 -11.91 6.38
N LEU A 591 40.83 -10.89 7.09
CA LEU A 591 40.00 -9.80 6.58
C LEU A 591 40.76 -8.98 5.51
N PRO A 592 40.12 -8.57 4.40
CA PRO A 592 40.72 -7.59 3.50
C PRO A 592 40.67 -6.18 4.15
N PRO A 593 41.69 -5.33 3.92
CA PRO A 593 41.83 -4.06 4.62
C PRO A 593 40.81 -3.02 4.17
N ARG A 594 40.18 -2.40 5.17
CA ARG A 594 39.35 -1.20 5.11
C ARG A 594 40.12 -0.07 4.41
N ARG A 595 39.73 0.31 3.18
CA ARG A 595 40.28 1.49 2.50
C ARG A 595 39.87 2.76 3.24
N GLN A 596 40.86 3.61 3.53
CA GLN A 596 40.69 4.98 3.99
C GLN A 596 40.02 5.81 2.88
N GLU A 597 38.86 6.39 3.18
CA GLU A 597 38.30 7.51 2.43
C GLU A 597 39.15 8.75 2.72
N ARG A 598 39.88 9.22 1.71
CA ARG A 598 40.44 10.56 1.72
C ARG A 598 39.35 11.54 1.34
N PHE A 599 39.06 12.44 2.27
CA PHE A 599 38.40 13.71 2.02
C PHE A 599 39.17 14.50 0.95
N PHE A 600 38.49 14.91 -0.11
CA PHE A 600 38.80 16.13 -0.85
C PHE A 600 37.49 16.87 -1.16
N PRO A 601 37.49 18.22 -1.05
CA PRO A 601 36.30 19.05 -1.19
C PRO A 601 35.90 19.24 -2.67
N ASN A 602 34.60 19.25 -2.93
CA ASN A 602 34.01 19.62 -4.22
C ASN A 602 34.40 21.06 -4.62
N PRO A 603 34.76 21.34 -5.88
CA PRO A 603 34.75 22.69 -6.43
C PRO A 603 33.33 23.05 -6.96
N PRO A 604 32.99 24.36 -7.03
CA PRO A 604 31.64 24.83 -7.28
C PRO A 604 31.22 24.70 -8.75
N ASN A 605 29.92 24.46 -8.95
CA ASN A 605 29.24 24.46 -10.25
C ASN A 605 29.44 25.79 -10.99
N THR A 606 30.11 25.75 -12.13
CA THR A 606 30.02 26.75 -13.19
C THR A 606 29.18 26.20 -14.33
N GLY A 607 28.20 26.99 -14.76
CA GLY A 607 27.18 26.60 -15.73
C GLY A 607 27.62 26.57 -17.20
N ARG A 608 26.61 26.30 -18.03
CA ARG A 608 26.56 26.19 -19.50
C ARG A 608 27.27 24.97 -20.09
N LEU A 609 26.49 24.10 -20.72
CA LEU A 609 26.45 23.98 -22.19
C LEU A 609 25.07 23.46 -22.64
N SER A 610 24.51 24.17 -23.61
CA SER A 610 23.23 23.94 -24.28
C SER A 610 23.38 22.83 -25.32
N GLY A 611 22.42 21.89 -25.38
CA GLY A 611 22.28 20.90 -26.46
C GLY A 611 21.04 21.19 -27.31
N PRO A 612 21.04 20.89 -28.62
CA PRO A 612 20.04 21.37 -29.56
C PRO A 612 18.68 20.67 -29.38
N ALA A 613 17.62 21.46 -29.48
CA ALA A 613 16.24 20.98 -29.53
C ALA A 613 15.95 20.33 -30.90
N GLU A 614 15.53 19.06 -30.89
CA GLU A 614 14.89 18.44 -32.05
C GLU A 614 13.36 18.52 -31.91
N LEU A 615 12.75 19.26 -32.83
CA LEU A 615 11.33 19.29 -33.11
C LEU A 615 10.88 17.94 -33.68
N ARG A 616 9.90 17.28 -33.05
CA ARG A 616 9.05 16.27 -33.71
C ARG A 616 7.56 16.54 -33.49
N THR A 617 7.00 17.21 -34.50
CA THR A 617 5.72 16.94 -35.18
C THR A 617 4.65 16.13 -34.44
N TYR A 618 3.57 16.83 -34.08
CA TYR A 618 2.25 16.27 -33.79
C TYR A 618 1.62 15.71 -35.07
N GLY A 619 1.24 14.43 -35.05
CA GLY A 619 0.39 13.83 -36.08
C GLY A 619 -1.07 14.21 -35.84
N MET A 620 -1.61 15.08 -36.69
CA MET A 620 -3.04 15.43 -36.71
C MET A 620 -3.79 14.42 -37.59
N GLN A 621 -4.76 13.71 -37.01
CA GLN A 621 -5.67 12.83 -37.74
C GLN A 621 -6.62 13.65 -38.62
N SER A 622 -6.58 13.41 -39.93
CA SER A 622 -7.55 13.91 -40.90
C SER A 622 -8.72 12.91 -41.03
N PHE A 623 -9.93 13.35 -40.66
CA PHE A 623 -11.17 12.70 -41.08
C PHE A 623 -11.50 13.17 -42.48
N ASP A 624 -11.33 12.29 -43.48
CA ASP A 624 -11.91 12.49 -44.80
C ASP A 624 -13.33 11.93 -44.84
N LYS A 625 -14.24 12.79 -45.28
CA LYS A 625 -15.64 12.51 -45.56
C LYS A 625 -15.89 13.05 -46.95
N THR A 626 -16.10 12.18 -47.92
CA THR A 626 -16.61 12.55 -49.24
C THR A 626 -17.82 11.69 -49.59
N GLY A 627 -18.98 12.31 -49.48
CA GLY A 627 -20.10 12.08 -50.41
C GLY A 627 -20.18 13.32 -51.30
N GLY A 628 -20.34 13.10 -52.60
CA GLY A 628 -20.36 14.14 -53.63
C GLY A 628 -19.71 13.64 -54.91
#